data_AF-A0A2V9S6N4-F1
#
_entry.id   AF-A0A2V9S6N4-F1
#
_cell.length_a   1.000
_cell.length_b   1.000
_cell.length_c   1.000
_cell.angle_alpha   90.00
_cell.angle_beta   90.00
_cell.angle_gamma   90.00
#
_symmetry.space_group_name_H-M   'P 1'
#
loop_
_entity.id
_entity.type
_entity.pdbx_description
1 polymer ?
#
loop_
_entity_poly.entity_id
_entity_poly.type
_entity_poly.pdbx_seq_one_letter_code
_entity_poly.pdbx_strand_id
1 'polypeptide(L)'
;MLKAYKVIVPKDYLRWRPEDEQPLTDGQVFDLLEFSYEHVAFPIEESQHSYWGHSHYAYDVDLGRAGLKEDVNRIFVRNGMAFEMVDGEVVRLAPTVLAEELSSSVFHSGDQILDELLATARTKFLNHSPDVRREGLEKLWDAWERLKTIEPGSDKKAQAAALLDRAAAGDFRQLLEKEARTLTEIGNIFMIRHTETNKIPITESGQIDYLFARMFGLMYLLLKSTGRLR
;
A
#
# COMPACT_ATOMS: atom_id res chain seq x y z
N MET A 1 -1.53 27.41 15.90
CA MET A 1 -0.99 26.19 16.55
C MET A 1 -1.06 25.06 15.53
N LEU A 2 0.05 24.82 14.82
CA LEU A 2 0.22 23.70 13.88
C LEU A 2 1.12 22.68 14.59
N LYS A 3 0.60 21.48 14.84
CA LYS A 3 1.28 20.40 15.58
C LYS A 3 2.30 19.61 14.75
N ALA A 4 2.59 20.02 13.52
CA ALA A 4 3.24 19.17 12.51
C ALA A 4 4.76 19.35 12.35
N TYR A 5 5.42 20.27 13.06
CA TYR A 5 6.85 20.50 12.87
C TYR A 5 7.61 20.48 14.19
N LYS A 6 8.12 19.30 14.58
CA LYS A 6 9.29 19.21 15.47
C LYS A 6 10.55 19.30 14.62
N VAL A 7 10.82 20.49 14.10
CA VAL A 7 12.11 20.81 13.49
C VAL A 7 13.05 21.30 14.59
N ILE A 8 14.20 20.65 14.67
CA ILE A 8 15.45 20.87 15.44
C ILE A 8 15.47 22.13 16.34
N VAL A 9 15.53 21.91 17.66
CA VAL A 9 15.64 22.98 18.67
C VAL A 9 17.07 23.05 19.24
N PRO A 10 17.79 24.20 19.20
CA PRO A 10 19.11 24.32 19.81
C PRO A 10 19.11 24.84 21.26
N LYS A 11 20.11 24.31 22.00
CA LYS A 11 20.85 24.86 23.16
C LYS A 11 20.36 24.78 24.61
N ASP A 12 19.24 24.13 24.91
CA ASP A 12 18.96 23.65 26.30
C ASP A 12 19.15 22.12 26.47
N TYR A 13 19.92 21.53 25.55
CA TYR A 13 20.18 20.10 25.38
C TYR A 13 21.17 19.50 26.42
N LEU A 14 21.05 19.87 27.70
CA LEU A 14 21.87 19.31 28.79
C LEU A 14 21.09 18.41 29.76
N ARG A 15 19.84 18.04 29.41
CA ARG A 15 19.04 17.03 30.14
C ARG A 15 18.38 16.02 29.21
N TRP A 16 18.99 15.73 28.07
CA TRP A 16 18.45 14.79 27.10
C TRP A 16 18.93 13.38 27.45
N ARG A 17 18.00 12.49 27.85
CA ARG A 17 18.28 11.07 28.08
C ARG A 17 17.92 10.30 26.81
N PRO A 18 18.84 9.50 26.24
CA PRO A 18 18.57 8.64 25.08
C PRO A 18 17.42 7.65 25.30
N GLU A 19 17.09 7.36 26.56
CA GLU A 19 16.03 6.43 26.99
C GLU A 19 14.61 6.92 26.67
N ASP A 20 14.44 8.22 26.40
CA ASP A 20 13.14 8.86 26.13
C ASP A 20 12.83 9.01 24.62
N GLU A 21 13.76 8.64 23.73
CA GLU A 21 13.54 8.72 22.28
C GLU A 21 12.85 7.46 21.76
N GLN A 22 11.55 7.58 21.45
CA GLN A 22 10.94 6.65 20.52
C GLN A 22 11.57 6.87 19.14
N PRO A 23 12.04 5.81 18.46
CA PRO A 23 12.53 5.94 17.10
C PRO A 23 11.41 6.51 16.22
N LEU A 24 11.79 7.32 15.22
CA LEU A 24 10.84 7.81 14.23
C LEU A 24 10.12 6.63 13.57
N THR A 25 8.82 6.77 13.37
CA THR A 25 8.07 5.80 12.57
C THR A 25 8.45 5.95 11.10
N ASP A 26 8.29 4.87 10.32
CA ASP A 26 8.53 4.91 8.87
C ASP A 26 7.77 6.07 8.20
N GLY A 27 6.52 6.31 8.60
CA GLY A 27 5.72 7.44 8.09
C GLY A 27 6.35 8.80 8.39
N GLN A 28 6.89 9.01 9.60
CA GLN A 28 7.59 10.27 9.92
C GLN A 28 8.88 10.45 9.12
N VAL A 29 9.56 9.35 8.81
CA VAL A 29 10.74 9.37 7.94
C VAL A 29 10.32 9.70 6.50
N PHE A 30 9.26 9.09 5.99
CA PHE A 30 8.74 9.37 4.65
C PHE A 30 8.27 10.83 4.52
N ASP A 31 7.49 11.34 5.47
CA ASP A 31 7.08 12.75 5.50
C ASP A 31 8.30 13.69 5.42
N LEU A 32 9.38 13.37 6.14
CA LEU A 32 10.62 14.16 6.10
C LEU A 32 11.32 14.08 4.74
N LEU A 33 11.33 12.91 4.09
CA LEU A 33 11.90 12.73 2.77
C LEU A 33 11.11 13.49 1.70
N GLU A 34 9.78 13.41 1.74
CA GLU A 34 8.87 14.11 0.83
C GLU A 34 8.98 15.63 1.01
N PHE A 35 8.98 16.11 2.26
CA PHE A 35 9.26 17.52 2.58
C PHE A 35 10.63 17.97 2.07
N SER A 36 11.66 17.13 2.25
CA SER A 36 13.01 17.44 1.76
C SER A 36 13.02 17.55 0.24
N TYR A 37 12.28 16.71 -0.47
CA TYR A 37 12.15 16.77 -1.92
C TYR A 37 11.47 18.06 -2.41
N GLU A 38 10.45 18.54 -1.70
CA GLU A 38 9.79 19.80 -2.07
C GLU A 38 10.73 21.00 -2.00
N HIS A 39 11.68 20.98 -1.06
CA HIS A 39 12.54 22.12 -0.70
C HIS A 39 14.01 22.00 -1.09
N VAL A 40 14.47 20.84 -1.58
CA VAL A 40 15.87 20.64 -1.99
C VAL A 40 16.19 21.40 -3.27
N ALA A 41 17.40 21.95 -3.32
CA ALA A 41 17.99 22.52 -4.53
C ALA A 41 19.50 22.31 -4.53
N PHE A 42 20.07 22.06 -5.70
CA PHE A 42 21.50 21.88 -5.86
C PHE A 42 22.20 23.25 -5.92
N PRO A 43 23.18 23.53 -5.05
CA PRO A 43 23.89 24.80 -5.06
C PRO A 43 24.85 24.86 -6.26
N ILE A 44 24.75 25.91 -7.07
CA ILE A 44 25.63 26.21 -8.19
C ILE A 44 26.41 27.47 -7.84
N GLU A 45 27.75 27.37 -7.78
CA GLU A 45 28.60 28.53 -7.57
C GLU A 45 28.62 29.38 -8.85
N GLU A 46 28.07 30.59 -8.79
CA GLU A 46 27.98 31.48 -9.95
C GLU A 46 29.19 32.40 -10.06
N SER A 47 29.67 32.92 -8.92
CA SER A 47 30.81 33.84 -8.91
C SER A 47 31.43 33.96 -7.51
N GLN A 48 32.71 34.31 -7.49
CA GLN A 48 33.47 34.56 -6.27
C GLN A 48 33.79 36.05 -6.17
N HIS A 49 33.38 36.71 -5.08
CA HIS A 49 33.65 38.12 -4.85
C HIS A 49 34.91 38.30 -4.01
N SER A 50 35.89 39.06 -4.52
CA SER A 50 37.19 39.25 -3.87
C SER A 50 37.13 40.20 -2.66
N TYR A 51 36.20 41.16 -2.65
CA TYR A 51 35.98 42.02 -1.49
C TYR A 51 35.13 41.26 -0.45
N TRP A 52 35.73 41.00 0.72
CA TRP A 52 35.24 40.12 1.80
C TRP A 52 35.18 38.62 1.51
N GLY A 53 35.63 38.16 0.33
CA GLY A 53 35.95 36.75 0.06
C GLY A 53 34.78 35.78 0.21
N HIS A 54 33.65 36.04 -0.45
CA HIS A 54 32.47 35.16 -0.41
C HIS A 54 32.03 34.71 -1.81
N SER A 55 31.39 33.54 -1.87
CA SER A 55 30.82 32.97 -3.09
C SER A 55 29.33 33.28 -3.18
N HIS A 56 28.87 33.64 -4.37
CA HIS A 56 27.46 33.71 -4.70
C HIS A 56 27.01 32.37 -5.26
N TYR A 57 25.90 31.87 -4.72
CA TYR A 57 25.28 30.63 -5.17
C TYR A 57 23.91 30.92 -5.79
N ALA A 58 23.65 30.25 -6.92
CA ALA A 58 22.30 29.94 -7.37
C ALA A 58 21.91 28.54 -6.90
N TYR A 59 20.63 28.24 -7.03
CA TYR A 59 20.05 26.98 -6.54
C TYR A 59 19.19 26.36 -7.63
N ASP A 60 19.62 25.22 -8.16
CA ASP A 60 18.91 24.45 -9.17
C ASP A 60 18.01 23.40 -8.49
N VAL A 61 16.71 23.67 -8.51
CA VAL A 61 15.69 22.83 -7.86
C VAL A 61 15.57 21.47 -8.56
N ASP A 62 15.61 21.44 -9.89
CA ASP A 62 15.41 20.21 -10.65
C ASP A 62 16.59 19.25 -10.45
N LEU A 63 17.81 19.79 -10.50
CA LEU A 63 19.03 19.03 -10.22
C LEU A 63 19.06 18.53 -8.76
N GLY A 64 18.63 19.36 -7.80
CA GLY A 64 18.53 18.97 -6.40
C GLY A 64 17.55 17.84 -6.16
N ARG A 65 16.35 17.92 -6.76
CA ARG A 65 15.32 16.89 -6.69
C ARG A 65 15.76 15.58 -7.32
N ALA A 66 16.39 15.65 -8.49
CA ALA A 66 16.93 14.48 -9.16
C ALA A 66 17.98 13.75 -8.29
N GLY A 67 18.91 14.50 -7.70
CA GLY A 67 19.93 13.94 -6.80
C GLY A 67 19.34 13.32 -5.54
N LEU A 68 18.40 14.00 -4.88
CA LEU A 68 17.74 13.46 -3.69
C LEU A 68 16.97 12.17 -4.01
N LYS A 69 16.20 12.16 -5.10
CA LYS A 69 15.45 10.98 -5.56
C LYS A 69 16.38 9.79 -5.79
N GLU A 70 17.51 10.00 -6.48
CA GLU A 70 18.50 8.95 -6.72
C GLU A 70 19.08 8.40 -5.41
N ASP A 71 19.45 9.28 -4.48
CA ASP A 71 20.03 8.91 -3.20
C ASP A 71 19.07 8.12 -2.31
N VAL A 72 17.82 8.57 -2.21
CA VAL A 72 16.75 7.89 -1.47
C VAL A 72 16.47 6.50 -2.06
N ASN A 73 16.28 6.41 -3.37
CA ASN A 73 16.00 5.13 -4.03
C ASN A 73 17.16 4.15 -3.90
N ARG A 74 18.40 4.63 -3.95
CA ARG A 74 19.59 3.81 -3.70
C ARG A 74 19.59 3.22 -2.28
N ILE A 75 19.16 3.98 -1.28
CA ILE A 75 19.02 3.48 0.10
C ILE A 75 17.91 2.43 0.18
N PHE A 76 16.75 2.65 -0.43
CA PHE A 76 15.67 1.66 -0.47
C PHE A 76 16.14 0.33 -1.06
N VAL A 77 16.72 0.37 -2.26
CA VAL A 77 17.22 -0.82 -2.97
C VAL A 77 18.30 -1.54 -2.16
N ARG A 78 19.29 -0.82 -1.61
CA ARG A 78 20.39 -1.42 -0.86
C ARG A 78 19.92 -2.17 0.40
N ASN A 79 18.81 -1.74 1.00
CA ASN A 79 18.26 -2.35 2.20
C ASN A 79 17.12 -3.33 1.89
N GLY A 80 16.87 -3.65 0.62
CA GLY A 80 15.77 -4.55 0.22
C GLY A 80 14.39 -4.02 0.59
N MET A 81 14.25 -2.70 0.73
CA MET A 81 12.98 -2.05 1.05
C MET A 81 12.13 -1.95 -0.21
N ALA A 82 10.88 -2.38 -0.12
CA ALA A 82 9.92 -2.33 -1.22
C ALA A 82 9.28 -0.94 -1.35
N PHE A 83 10.11 0.10 -1.43
CA PHE A 83 9.69 1.49 -1.60
C PHE A 83 10.47 2.16 -2.72
N GLU A 84 9.85 3.17 -3.34
CA GLU A 84 10.46 4.03 -4.33
C GLU A 84 9.94 5.46 -4.13
N MET A 85 10.82 6.44 -4.30
CA MET A 85 10.44 7.84 -4.44
C MET A 85 10.11 8.12 -5.91
N VAL A 86 8.86 8.49 -6.17
CA VAL A 86 8.35 8.86 -7.49
C VAL A 86 7.71 10.23 -7.39
N ASP A 87 8.19 11.17 -8.21
CA ASP A 87 7.70 12.55 -8.27
C ASP A 87 7.58 13.28 -6.92
N GLY A 88 8.42 12.89 -5.96
CA GLY A 88 8.49 13.47 -4.62
C GLY A 88 7.73 12.72 -3.53
N GLU A 89 6.98 11.68 -3.89
CA GLU A 89 6.23 10.85 -2.95
C GLU A 89 6.93 9.49 -2.76
N VAL A 90 6.92 8.97 -1.54
CA VAL A 90 7.37 7.60 -1.25
C VAL A 90 6.21 6.63 -1.48
N VAL A 91 6.32 5.85 -2.55
CA VAL A 91 5.35 4.83 -2.94
C VAL A 91 5.87 3.44 -2.60
N ARG A 92 4.96 2.50 -2.35
CA ARG A 92 5.31 1.10 -2.12
C ARG A 92 5.34 0.33 -3.43
N LEU A 93 6.38 -0.48 -3.62
CA LEU A 93 6.45 -1.43 -4.72
C LEU A 93 5.52 -2.62 -4.45
N ALA A 94 4.75 -3.00 -5.47
CA ALA A 94 3.88 -4.18 -5.40
C ALA A 94 4.73 -5.46 -5.19
N PRO A 95 4.27 -6.45 -4.41
CA PRO A 95 4.94 -7.74 -4.32
C PRO A 95 5.11 -8.35 -5.71
N THR A 96 6.32 -8.81 -6.05
CA THR A 96 6.68 -9.29 -7.41
C THR A 96 5.75 -10.35 -7.98
N VAL A 97 5.18 -11.22 -7.12
CA VAL A 97 4.27 -12.31 -7.54
C VAL A 97 2.88 -11.80 -7.97
N LEU A 98 2.48 -10.59 -7.53
CA LEU A 98 1.19 -9.98 -7.86
C LEU A 98 1.35 -8.64 -8.58
N ALA A 99 2.59 -8.25 -8.90
CA ALA A 99 2.89 -6.92 -9.39
C ALA A 99 2.19 -6.65 -10.72
N GLU A 100 2.25 -7.59 -11.67
CA GLU A 100 1.58 -7.43 -12.96
C GLU A 100 0.06 -7.36 -12.78
N GLU A 101 -0.55 -8.28 -12.02
CA GLU A 101 -1.98 -8.33 -11.82
C GLU A 101 -2.51 -7.11 -11.06
N LEU A 102 -1.78 -6.59 -10.08
CA LEU A 102 -2.13 -5.36 -9.37
C LEU A 102 -1.93 -4.11 -10.25
N SER A 103 -1.00 -4.14 -11.19
CA SER A 103 -0.73 -2.99 -12.06
C SER A 103 -1.69 -2.92 -13.26
N SER A 104 -2.02 -4.07 -13.85
CA SER A 104 -2.70 -4.16 -15.15
C SER A 104 -4.20 -4.37 -15.07
N SER A 105 -4.76 -4.70 -13.89
CA SER A 105 -6.18 -5.08 -13.81
C SER A 105 -7.10 -3.87 -13.99
N VAL A 106 -7.83 -3.80 -15.10
CA VAL A 106 -9.05 -2.99 -15.16
C VAL A 106 -10.23 -3.92 -14.91
N PHE A 107 -10.80 -3.82 -13.71
CA PHE A 107 -11.95 -4.63 -13.30
C PHE A 107 -13.18 -4.21 -14.10
N HIS A 108 -13.79 -5.17 -14.79
CA HIS A 108 -15.03 -5.00 -15.55
C HIS A 108 -15.93 -6.19 -15.23
N SER A 109 -16.33 -6.29 -13.96
CA SER A 109 -17.11 -7.42 -13.47
C SER A 109 -18.56 -7.45 -13.94
N GLY A 110 -19.02 -6.33 -14.50
CA GLY A 110 -20.44 -6.08 -14.80
C GLY A 110 -21.21 -5.50 -13.61
N ASP A 111 -20.58 -5.35 -12.45
CA ASP A 111 -21.12 -4.71 -11.25
C ASP A 111 -20.22 -3.53 -10.85
N GLN A 112 -20.71 -2.31 -11.04
CA GLN A 112 -19.91 -1.10 -10.80
C GLN A 112 -19.40 -1.01 -9.35
N ILE A 113 -20.21 -1.43 -8.38
CA ILE A 113 -19.84 -1.39 -6.96
C ILE A 113 -18.68 -2.35 -6.69
N LEU A 114 -18.72 -3.56 -7.24
CA LEU A 114 -17.61 -4.51 -7.14
C LEU A 114 -16.32 -3.95 -7.76
N ASP A 115 -16.41 -3.33 -8.94
CA ASP A 115 -15.27 -2.74 -9.62
C ASP A 115 -14.64 -1.60 -8.80
N GLU A 116 -15.47 -0.74 -8.20
CA GLU A 116 -15.04 0.35 -7.30
C GLU A 116 -14.38 -0.18 -6.01
N LEU A 117 -14.93 -1.24 -5.41
CA LEU A 117 -14.36 -1.87 -4.22
C LEU A 117 -12.98 -2.46 -4.52
N LEU A 118 -12.84 -3.17 -5.64
CA LEU A 118 -11.57 -3.77 -6.08
C LEU A 118 -10.52 -2.70 -6.40
N ALA A 119 -10.90 -1.65 -7.12
CA ALA A 119 -10.01 -0.52 -7.40
C ALA A 119 -9.55 0.17 -6.11
N THR A 120 -10.47 0.43 -5.19
CA THR A 120 -10.16 1.05 -3.89
C THR A 120 -9.23 0.18 -3.05
N ALA A 121 -9.51 -1.12 -2.96
CA ALA A 121 -8.70 -2.09 -2.23
C ALA A 121 -7.26 -2.09 -2.74
N ARG A 122 -7.09 -2.11 -4.07
CA ARG A 122 -5.78 -2.10 -4.73
C ARG A 122 -5.00 -0.81 -4.47
N THR A 123 -5.62 0.35 -4.67
CA THR A 123 -4.98 1.65 -4.44
C THR A 123 -4.50 1.76 -2.99
N LYS A 124 -5.34 1.37 -2.03
CA LYS A 124 -4.99 1.39 -0.61
C LYS A 124 -3.89 0.38 -0.25
N PHE A 125 -3.89 -0.80 -0.85
CA PHE A 125 -2.87 -1.83 -0.61
C PHE A 125 -1.47 -1.43 -1.07
N LEU A 126 -1.38 -0.58 -2.11
CA LEU A 126 -0.11 -0.04 -2.62
C LEU A 126 0.36 1.21 -1.86
N ASN A 127 -0.40 1.68 -0.87
CA ASN A 127 0.04 2.78 -0.03
C ASN A 127 1.16 2.34 0.92
N HIS A 128 2.09 3.23 1.24
CA HIS A 128 3.20 2.93 2.16
C HIS A 128 2.71 2.71 3.61
N SER A 129 1.60 3.36 4.02
CA SER A 129 1.07 3.28 5.38
C SER A 129 0.42 1.92 5.66
N PRO A 130 0.87 1.18 6.69
CA PRO A 130 0.25 -0.08 7.10
C PRO A 130 -1.24 0.06 7.46
N ASP A 131 -1.66 1.21 7.99
CA ASP A 131 -3.05 1.45 8.38
C ASP A 131 -3.94 1.61 7.15
N VAL A 132 -3.48 2.39 6.15
CA VAL A 132 -4.18 2.50 4.87
C VAL A 132 -4.25 1.16 4.16
N ARG A 133 -3.19 0.34 4.22
CA ARG A 133 -3.20 -1.02 3.67
C ARG A 133 -4.20 -1.94 4.36
N ARG A 134 -4.38 -1.81 5.68
CA ARG A 134 -5.39 -2.56 6.44
C ARG A 134 -6.81 -2.20 5.98
N GLU A 135 -7.07 -0.92 5.70
CA GLU A 135 -8.33 -0.51 5.08
C GLU A 135 -8.49 -1.10 3.66
N GLY A 136 -7.40 -1.20 2.90
CA GLY A 136 -7.41 -1.90 1.61
C GLY A 136 -7.79 -3.37 1.71
N LEU A 137 -7.30 -4.06 2.75
CA LEU A 137 -7.66 -5.45 3.07
C LEU A 137 -9.15 -5.59 3.41
N GLU A 138 -9.70 -4.68 4.21
CA GLU A 138 -11.14 -4.62 4.50
C GLU A 138 -11.95 -4.47 3.21
N LYS A 139 -11.57 -3.53 2.33
CA LYS A 139 -12.25 -3.30 1.05
C LYS A 139 -12.20 -4.50 0.12
N LEU A 140 -11.10 -5.25 0.12
CA LEU A 140 -11.00 -6.50 -0.63
C LEU A 140 -11.99 -7.55 -0.09
N TRP A 141 -12.17 -7.63 1.22
CA TRP A 141 -13.16 -8.52 1.83
C TRP A 141 -14.60 -8.09 1.55
N ASP A 142 -14.89 -6.80 1.52
CA ASP A 142 -16.19 -6.28 1.06
C ASP A 142 -16.44 -6.62 -0.43
N ALA A 143 -15.42 -6.50 -1.27
CA ALA A 143 -15.48 -6.92 -2.66
C ALA A 143 -15.78 -8.42 -2.78
N TRP A 144 -15.16 -9.27 -1.95
CA TRP A 144 -15.47 -10.70 -1.88
C TRP A 144 -16.93 -10.98 -1.52
N GLU A 145 -17.49 -10.23 -0.56
CA GLU A 145 -18.91 -10.37 -0.22
C GLU A 145 -19.84 -10.01 -1.38
N ARG A 146 -19.51 -8.94 -2.12
CA ARG A 146 -20.26 -8.51 -3.30
C ARG A 146 -20.15 -9.53 -4.43
N LEU A 147 -18.94 -10.02 -4.71
CA LEU A 147 -18.66 -11.03 -5.75
C LEU A 147 -19.46 -12.32 -5.53
N LYS A 148 -19.67 -12.75 -4.29
CA LYS A 148 -20.52 -13.91 -3.98
C LYS A 148 -21.99 -13.74 -4.38
N THR A 149 -22.42 -12.53 -4.73
CA THR A 149 -23.82 -12.18 -5.01
C THR A 149 -24.09 -11.67 -6.44
N ILE A 150 -23.14 -11.83 -7.37
CA ILE A 150 -23.29 -11.32 -8.75
C ILE A 150 -23.90 -12.33 -9.73
N GLU A 151 -23.87 -13.62 -9.41
CA GLU A 151 -24.46 -14.65 -10.27
C GLU A 151 -25.98 -14.73 -10.06
N PRO A 152 -26.76 -15.14 -11.07
CA PRO A 152 -28.18 -15.42 -10.88
C PRO A 152 -28.37 -16.63 -9.93
N GLY A 153 -29.24 -16.51 -8.93
CA GLY A 153 -29.54 -17.62 -8.02
C GLY A 153 -30.48 -17.25 -6.87
N SER A 154 -31.08 -18.27 -6.25
CA SER A 154 -32.08 -18.11 -5.19
C SER A 154 -31.52 -17.57 -3.87
N ASP A 155 -30.25 -17.87 -3.57
CA ASP A 155 -29.57 -17.38 -2.37
C ASP A 155 -28.06 -17.19 -2.63
N LYS A 156 -27.40 -16.51 -1.68
CA LYS A 156 -25.97 -16.21 -1.73
C LYS A 156 -25.08 -17.46 -1.84
N LYS A 157 -25.48 -18.59 -1.24
CA LYS A 157 -24.67 -19.83 -1.30
C LYS A 157 -24.74 -20.43 -2.69
N ALA A 158 -25.94 -20.46 -3.29
CA ALA A 158 -26.16 -20.93 -4.65
C ALA A 158 -25.41 -20.06 -5.68
N GLN A 159 -25.46 -18.74 -5.52
CA GLN A 159 -24.74 -17.80 -6.39
C GLN A 159 -23.22 -17.97 -6.29
N ALA A 160 -22.69 -18.08 -5.07
CA ALA A 160 -21.27 -18.36 -4.87
C ALA A 160 -20.84 -19.72 -5.44
N ALA A 161 -21.66 -20.76 -5.31
CA ALA A 161 -21.40 -22.07 -5.89
C ALA A 161 -21.37 -21.99 -7.44
N ALA A 162 -22.34 -21.31 -8.04
CA ALA A 162 -22.39 -21.10 -9.49
C ALA A 162 -21.15 -20.35 -10.00
N LEU A 163 -20.67 -19.34 -9.26
CA LEU A 163 -19.44 -18.63 -9.59
C LEU A 163 -18.23 -19.58 -9.61
N LEU A 164 -18.11 -20.44 -8.60
CA LEU A 164 -17.03 -21.43 -8.51
C LEU A 164 -17.12 -22.50 -9.61
N ASP A 165 -18.33 -22.93 -9.95
CA ASP A 165 -18.58 -23.92 -11.00
C ASP A 165 -18.23 -23.39 -12.40
N ARG A 166 -18.41 -22.08 -12.63
CA ARG A 166 -17.95 -21.41 -13.85
C ARG A 166 -16.42 -21.31 -13.93
N ALA A 167 -15.75 -21.24 -12.79
CA ALA A 167 -14.31 -21.03 -12.73
C ALA A 167 -13.50 -22.34 -12.84
N ALA A 168 -14.04 -23.47 -12.38
CA ALA A 168 -13.34 -24.74 -12.35
C ALA A 168 -14.30 -25.96 -12.34
N ALA A 169 -13.76 -27.13 -12.67
CA ALA A 169 -14.44 -28.43 -12.54
C ALA A 169 -13.57 -29.45 -11.78
N GLY A 170 -14.17 -30.57 -11.36
CA GLY A 170 -13.46 -31.68 -10.71
C GLY A 170 -12.81 -31.31 -9.37
N ASP A 171 -11.66 -31.91 -9.07
CA ASP A 171 -10.93 -31.74 -7.81
C ASP A 171 -10.50 -30.29 -7.57
N PHE A 172 -10.13 -29.56 -8.64
CA PHE A 172 -9.74 -28.17 -8.53
C PHE A 172 -10.92 -27.29 -8.10
N ARG A 173 -12.14 -27.58 -8.55
CA ARG A 173 -13.35 -26.91 -8.04
C ARG A 173 -13.48 -27.14 -6.53
N GLN A 174 -13.35 -28.38 -6.06
CA GLN A 174 -13.46 -28.67 -4.62
C GLN A 174 -12.41 -27.92 -3.80
N LEU A 175 -11.19 -27.80 -4.33
CA LEU A 175 -10.13 -26.97 -3.74
C LEU A 175 -10.56 -25.50 -3.64
N LEU A 176 -11.09 -24.91 -4.72
CA LEU A 176 -11.54 -23.51 -4.70
C LEU A 176 -12.70 -23.29 -3.72
N GLU A 177 -13.62 -24.24 -3.60
CA GLU A 177 -14.70 -24.14 -2.60
C GLU A 177 -14.15 -24.17 -1.18
N LYS A 178 -13.20 -25.07 -0.89
CA LYS A 178 -12.53 -25.13 0.41
C LYS A 178 -11.83 -23.81 0.72
N GLU A 179 -11.09 -23.26 -0.26
CA GLU A 179 -10.38 -22.01 -0.11
C GLU A 179 -11.33 -20.83 0.15
N ALA A 180 -12.42 -20.72 -0.62
CA ALA A 180 -13.46 -19.70 -0.46
C ALA A 180 -14.12 -19.75 0.92
N ARG A 181 -14.35 -20.95 1.47
CA ARG A 181 -14.86 -21.14 2.84
C ARG A 181 -13.84 -20.69 3.88
N THR A 182 -12.59 -21.14 3.77
CA THR A 182 -11.51 -20.75 4.68
C THR A 182 -11.30 -19.23 4.69
N LEU A 183 -11.31 -18.56 3.54
CA LEU A 183 -11.17 -17.10 3.46
C LEU A 183 -12.37 -16.35 4.08
N THR A 184 -13.57 -16.93 3.96
CA THR A 184 -14.76 -16.40 4.64
C THR A 184 -14.64 -16.55 6.16
N GLU A 185 -14.15 -17.69 6.64
CA GLU A 185 -13.89 -17.93 8.07
C GLU A 185 -12.82 -16.98 8.63
N ILE A 186 -11.73 -16.78 7.89
CA ILE A 186 -10.68 -15.81 8.25
C ILE A 186 -11.25 -14.41 8.44
N GLY A 187 -12.09 -13.94 7.50
CA GLY A 187 -12.75 -12.62 7.61
C GLY A 187 -13.66 -12.48 8.83
N ASN A 188 -14.18 -13.59 9.36
CA ASN A 188 -15.02 -13.62 10.55
C ASN A 188 -14.20 -13.72 11.85
N ILE A 189 -12.99 -14.28 11.81
CA ILE A 189 -12.15 -14.51 13.00
C ILE A 189 -11.23 -13.32 13.26
N PHE A 190 -10.57 -12.83 12.22
CA PHE A 190 -9.63 -11.72 12.32
C PHE A 190 -10.36 -10.38 12.22
N MET A 191 -9.74 -9.34 12.77
CA MET A 191 -10.23 -7.96 12.75
C MET A 191 -10.01 -7.34 11.36
N ILE A 192 -10.69 -7.90 10.35
CA ILE A 192 -10.67 -7.42 8.95
C ILE A 192 -11.92 -6.59 8.67
N ARG A 193 -13.11 -7.12 8.96
CA ARG A 193 -14.41 -6.46 8.69
C ARG A 193 -15.15 -6.00 9.95
N HIS A 194 -14.80 -6.60 11.07
CA HIS A 194 -15.50 -6.37 12.32
C HIS A 194 -14.50 -6.12 13.44
N THR A 195 -14.86 -5.22 14.33
CA THR A 195 -14.01 -4.73 15.43
C THR A 195 -14.50 -5.19 16.79
N GLU A 196 -15.34 -6.24 16.87
CA GLU A 196 -15.77 -6.76 18.16
C GLU A 196 -14.58 -7.27 18.97
N THR A 197 -14.71 -7.23 20.30
CA THR A 197 -13.62 -7.51 21.25
C THR A 197 -13.09 -8.95 21.19
N ASN A 198 -13.79 -9.86 20.51
CA ASN A 198 -13.38 -11.24 20.32
C ASN A 198 -12.62 -11.50 19.02
N LYS A 199 -12.37 -10.47 18.19
CA LYS A 199 -11.62 -10.61 16.93
C LYS A 199 -10.13 -10.57 17.17
N ILE A 200 -9.38 -11.34 16.38
CA ILE A 200 -7.92 -11.38 16.46
C ILE A 200 -7.34 -10.20 15.65
N PRO A 201 -6.58 -9.27 16.27
CA PRO A 201 -5.99 -8.14 15.55
C PRO A 201 -4.95 -8.56 14.50
N ILE A 202 -4.88 -7.81 13.40
CA ILE A 202 -3.80 -7.92 12.42
C ILE A 202 -2.78 -6.82 12.71
N THR A 203 -1.64 -7.23 13.26
CA THR A 203 -0.63 -6.32 13.83
C THR A 203 0.56 -6.09 12.92
N GLU A 204 0.91 -7.06 12.07
CA GLU A 204 2.12 -7.01 11.26
C GLU A 204 1.83 -6.74 9.79
N SER A 205 2.68 -5.94 9.14
CA SER A 205 2.62 -5.68 7.70
C SER A 205 2.58 -6.97 6.88
N GLY A 206 3.40 -7.96 7.24
CA GLY A 206 3.47 -9.23 6.50
C GLY A 206 2.17 -10.03 6.53
N GLN A 207 1.38 -9.90 7.61
CA GLN A 207 0.06 -10.52 7.72
C GLN A 207 -0.94 -9.87 6.76
N ILE A 208 -0.90 -8.53 6.64
CA ILE A 208 -1.73 -7.79 5.68
C ILE A 208 -1.40 -8.24 4.26
N ASP A 209 -0.10 -8.30 3.92
CA ASP A 209 0.35 -8.71 2.59
C ASP A 209 -0.06 -10.14 2.26
N TYR A 210 0.11 -11.08 3.19
CA TYR A 210 -0.30 -12.47 3.01
C TYR A 210 -1.81 -12.60 2.78
N LEU A 211 -2.62 -11.97 3.64
CA LEU A 211 -4.08 -12.08 3.58
C LEU A 211 -4.64 -11.42 2.32
N PHE A 212 -4.10 -10.25 1.96
CA PHE A 212 -4.47 -9.55 0.74
C PHE A 212 -4.12 -10.40 -0.48
N ALA A 213 -2.88 -10.89 -0.57
CA ALA A 213 -2.42 -11.71 -1.68
C ALA A 213 -3.26 -12.97 -1.86
N ARG A 214 -3.59 -13.65 -0.75
CA ARG A 214 -4.39 -14.88 -0.75
C ARG A 214 -5.81 -14.65 -1.25
N MET A 215 -6.51 -13.64 -0.72
CA MET A 215 -7.87 -13.31 -1.17
C MET A 215 -7.87 -12.78 -2.60
N PHE A 216 -6.93 -11.90 -2.94
CA PHE A 216 -6.81 -11.31 -4.26
C PHE A 216 -6.54 -12.38 -5.31
N GLY A 217 -5.65 -13.35 -5.04
CA GLY A 217 -5.39 -14.47 -5.95
C GLY A 217 -6.62 -15.30 -6.28
N LEU A 218 -7.46 -15.61 -5.27
CA LEU A 218 -8.74 -16.28 -5.50
C LEU A 218 -9.66 -15.40 -6.36
N MET A 219 -9.90 -14.15 -5.96
CA MET A 219 -10.81 -13.25 -6.68
C MET A 219 -10.37 -13.01 -8.12
N TYR A 220 -9.07 -12.78 -8.34
CA TYR A 220 -8.48 -12.58 -9.65
C TYR A 220 -8.72 -13.80 -10.55
N LEU A 221 -8.46 -15.02 -10.04
CA LEU A 221 -8.76 -16.26 -10.77
C LEU A 221 -10.25 -16.34 -11.16
N LEU A 222 -11.16 -16.09 -10.21
CA LEU A 222 -12.60 -16.16 -10.46
C LEU A 222 -13.05 -15.13 -11.50
N LEU A 223 -12.58 -13.89 -11.40
CA LEU A 223 -12.88 -12.83 -12.36
C LEU A 223 -12.31 -13.17 -13.74
N LYS A 224 -11.07 -13.67 -13.81
CA LYS A 224 -10.43 -14.08 -15.07
C LYS A 224 -11.20 -15.21 -15.75
N SER A 225 -11.46 -16.29 -15.02
CA SER A 225 -12.15 -17.48 -15.56
C SER A 225 -13.59 -17.19 -16.00
N THR A 226 -14.19 -16.11 -15.48
CA THR A 226 -15.54 -15.69 -15.86
C THR A 226 -15.59 -14.53 -16.87
N GLY A 227 -14.44 -14.11 -17.41
CA GLY A 227 -14.36 -13.07 -18.44
C GLY A 227 -14.60 -11.65 -17.92
N ARG A 228 -14.30 -11.42 -16.63
CA ARG A 228 -14.55 -10.18 -15.89
C ARG A 228 -13.29 -9.31 -15.67
N LEU A 229 -12.18 -9.73 -16.28
CA LEU A 229 -10.95 -8.95 -16.39
C LEU A 229 -10.72 -8.58 -17.85
N ARG A 230 -10.26 -7.35 -18.10
CA ARG A 230 -9.80 -6.90 -19.41
C ARG A 230 -8.35 -6.46 -19.32
#